data_AF-A0A4Q7E0D6-F1
#
_entry.id   AF-A0A4Q7E0D6-F1
#
_cell.length_a   1.000
_cell.length_b   1.000
_cell.length_c   1.000
_cell.angle_alpha   90.00
_cell.angle_beta   90.00
_cell.angle_gamma   90.00
#
_symmetry.space_group_name_H-M   'P 1'
#
loop_
_entity.id
_entity.type
_entity.pdbx_description
1 polymer ?
#
loop_
_entity_poly.entity_id
_entity_poly.type
_entity_poly.pdbx_seq_one_letter_code
_entity_poly.pdbx_strand_id
1 'polypeptide(L)'
;MRLTTLLSEAAIQDHSQDAAVSELTDKRTPLLLRFKANRTGSWLLELNRDGKTARPKVGDWPLVSAAGARRQLEQLLLNVGQGEPASLTAFCNVAELAQWYVAREQRNSATSASYKSSSVSLVS
;
A
#
# COMPACT_ATOMS: atom_id res chain seq x y z
N MET A 1 1.94 3.63 -19.69
CA MET A 1 0.88 4.68 -19.74
C MET A 1 0.49 5.06 -18.32
N ARG A 2 0.29 6.35 -18.06
CA ARG A 2 -0.22 6.86 -16.77
C ARG A 2 -1.73 7.05 -16.87
N LEU A 3 -2.46 6.58 -15.86
CA LEU A 3 -3.92 6.74 -15.74
C LEU A 3 -4.29 7.44 -14.44
N THR A 4 -5.32 8.28 -14.49
CA THR A 4 -5.87 8.95 -13.31
C THR A 4 -7.19 8.31 -12.93
N THR A 5 -7.26 7.70 -11.74
CA THR A 5 -8.45 6.99 -11.25
C THR A 5 -8.66 7.23 -9.76
N LEU A 6 -9.78 6.79 -9.20
CA LEU A 6 -9.92 6.70 -7.74
C LEU A 6 -9.16 5.46 -7.27
N LEU A 7 -8.09 5.67 -6.51
CA LEU A 7 -7.30 4.53 -6.04
C LEU A 7 -8.12 3.69 -5.06
N SER A 8 -8.34 2.45 -5.43
CA SER A 8 -8.96 1.41 -4.64
C SER A 8 -8.22 0.10 -4.91
N GLU A 9 -8.35 -0.87 -4.02
CA GLU A 9 -7.68 -2.16 -4.22
C GLU A 9 -8.18 -2.84 -5.51
N ALA A 10 -9.48 -2.77 -5.78
CA ALA A 10 -10.07 -3.27 -7.02
C ALA A 10 -9.49 -2.58 -8.25
N ALA A 11 -9.44 -1.24 -8.27
CA ALA A 11 -8.89 -0.50 -9.40
C ALA A 11 -7.40 -0.80 -9.63
N ILE A 12 -6.62 -0.94 -8.55
CA ILE A 12 -5.20 -1.31 -8.67
C ILE A 12 -5.08 -2.73 -9.21
N GLN A 13 -5.88 -3.68 -8.71
CA GLN A 13 -5.85 -5.07 -9.16
C GLN A 13 -6.20 -5.18 -10.64
N ASP A 14 -7.26 -4.51 -11.09
CA ASP A 14 -7.72 -4.51 -12.48
C ASP A 14 -6.63 -4.00 -13.42
N HIS A 15 -6.06 -2.83 -13.10
CA HIS A 15 -4.99 -2.24 -13.90
C HIS A 15 -3.63 -2.93 -13.73
N SER A 16 -3.41 -3.69 -12.65
CA SER A 16 -2.18 -4.46 -12.47
C SER A 16 -2.06 -5.58 -13.52
N GLN A 17 -3.16 -6.03 -14.12
CA GLN A 17 -3.14 -7.02 -15.19
C GLN A 17 -2.81 -6.43 -16.57
N ASP A 18 -2.98 -5.11 -16.75
CA ASP A 18 -2.70 -4.43 -18.01
C ASP A 18 -1.24 -3.94 -18.05
N ALA A 19 -0.42 -4.62 -18.87
CA ALA A 19 0.99 -4.27 -19.07
C ALA A 19 1.21 -2.87 -19.68
N ALA A 20 0.22 -2.31 -20.37
CA ALA A 20 0.31 -0.95 -20.91
C ALA A 20 0.26 0.10 -19.80
N VAL A 21 -0.32 -0.21 -18.64
CA VAL A 21 -0.42 0.70 -17.50
C VAL A 21 0.85 0.60 -16.65
N SER A 22 1.54 1.72 -16.52
CA SER A 22 2.79 1.85 -15.74
C SER A 22 2.59 2.63 -14.45
N GLU A 23 1.64 3.56 -14.42
CA GLU A 23 1.35 4.42 -13.27
C GLU A 23 -0.15 4.66 -13.11
N LEU A 24 -0.62 4.63 -11.86
CA LEU A 24 -1.95 5.04 -11.46
C LEU A 24 -1.84 6.23 -10.52
N THR A 25 -2.58 7.29 -10.79
CA THR A 25 -2.65 8.46 -9.92
C THR A 25 -4.03 8.64 -9.35
N ASP A 26 -4.08 8.97 -8.07
CA ASP A 26 -5.35 9.24 -7.42
C ASP A 26 -5.94 10.58 -7.87
N LYS A 27 -7.26 10.61 -8.03
CA LYS A 27 -7.98 11.85 -8.37
C LYS A 27 -8.10 12.82 -7.19
N ARG A 28 -7.98 12.33 -5.95
CA ARG A 28 -8.31 13.09 -4.73
C ARG A 28 -7.09 13.40 -3.86
N THR A 29 -6.02 12.64 -4.04
CA THR A 29 -4.84 12.72 -3.19
C THR A 29 -3.58 12.79 -4.06
N PRO A 30 -2.46 13.29 -3.51
CA PRO A 30 -1.17 13.26 -4.20
C PRO A 30 -0.56 11.85 -4.29
N LEU A 31 -1.29 10.79 -3.95
CA LEU A 31 -0.78 9.42 -4.04
C LEU A 31 -0.72 8.95 -5.49
N LEU A 32 0.42 8.35 -5.82
CA LEU A 32 0.69 7.69 -7.09
C LEU A 32 1.19 6.27 -6.82
N LEU A 33 0.70 5.30 -7.58
CA LEU A 33 1.24 3.96 -7.62
C LEU A 33 1.96 3.73 -8.95
N ARG A 34 3.25 3.36 -8.90
CA ARG A 34 4.02 2.97 -10.08
C ARG A 34 4.21 1.46 -10.08
N PHE A 35 3.78 0.78 -11.14
CA PHE A 35 3.97 -0.66 -11.30
C PHE A 35 5.41 -1.01 -11.71
N LYS A 36 5.90 -2.13 -11.20
CA LYS A 36 7.16 -2.79 -11.55
C LYS A 36 6.90 -3.89 -12.59
N ALA A 37 7.97 -4.49 -13.10
CA ALA A 37 7.89 -5.58 -14.09
C ALA A 37 7.12 -6.80 -13.56
N ASN A 38 7.31 -7.18 -12.29
CA ASN A 38 6.57 -8.24 -11.62
C ASN A 38 5.14 -7.82 -11.18
N ARG A 39 4.69 -6.66 -11.65
CA ARG A 39 3.39 -6.04 -11.39
C ARG A 39 3.09 -5.72 -9.93
N THR A 40 4.05 -5.87 -9.02
CA THR A 40 3.99 -5.16 -7.73
C THR A 40 4.25 -3.67 -7.96
N GLY A 41 4.13 -2.84 -6.93
CA GLY A 41 4.17 -1.39 -7.11
C GLY A 41 4.97 -0.65 -6.05
N SER A 42 5.34 0.57 -6.35
CA SER A 42 5.87 1.52 -5.38
C SER A 42 4.92 2.69 -5.24
N TRP A 43 4.57 2.97 -3.99
CA TRP A 43 3.84 4.17 -3.61
C TRP A 43 4.78 5.36 -3.70
N LEU A 44 4.40 6.36 -4.50
CA LEU A 44 5.06 7.64 -4.60
C LEU A 44 4.10 8.75 -4.16
N LEU A 45 4.65 9.86 -3.70
CA LEU A 45 3.90 11.07 -3.37
C LEU A 45 4.22 12.16 -4.39
N GLU A 46 3.25 12.62 -5.17
CA GLU A 46 3.47 13.71 -6.13
C GLU A 46 3.40 15.07 -5.42
N LEU A 47 4.57 15.70 -5.25
CA LEU A 47 4.74 16.98 -4.56
C LEU A 47 5.15 18.05 -5.57
N ASN A 48 4.43 19.16 -5.60
CA ASN A 48 4.81 20.33 -6.39
C ASN A 48 5.41 21.39 -5.46
N ARG A 49 6.70 21.69 -5.62
CA ARG A 49 7.43 22.72 -4.87
C ARG A 49 8.22 23.57 -5.84
N ASP A 50 8.05 24.89 -5.79
CA ASP A 50 8.81 25.87 -6.59
C ASP A 50 8.86 25.55 -8.10
N GLY A 51 7.72 25.14 -8.66
CA GLY A 51 7.59 24.78 -10.08
C GLY A 51 8.24 23.44 -10.46
N LYS A 52 8.75 22.67 -9.50
CA LYS A 52 9.29 21.33 -9.70
C LYS A 52 8.40 20.27 -9.08
N THR A 53 8.17 19.18 -9.82
CA THR A 53 7.45 18.01 -9.31
C THR A 53 8.45 16.98 -8.79
N ALA A 54 8.43 16.72 -7.49
CA ALA A 54 9.15 15.63 -6.85
C ALA A 54 8.22 14.44 -6.62
N ARG A 55 8.75 13.21 -6.76
CA ARG A 55 8.01 11.96 -6.55
C ARG A 55 8.78 11.00 -5.64
N PRO A 56 9.03 11.37 -4.36
CA PRO A 56 9.68 10.47 -3.43
C PRO A 56 8.90 9.16 -3.30
N LYS A 57 9.63 8.04 -3.21
CA LYS A 57 9.06 6.75 -2.86
C LYS A 57 8.76 6.74 -1.37
N VAL A 58 7.55 6.33 -1.03
CA VAL A 58 7.06 6.29 0.35
C VAL A 58 6.61 4.91 0.79
N GLY A 59 6.54 3.92 -0.12
CA GLY A 59 6.21 2.55 0.27
C GLY A 59 6.15 1.60 -0.90
N ASP A 60 5.75 0.36 -0.63
CA ASP A 60 5.57 -0.68 -1.62
C ASP A 60 4.16 -1.27 -1.53
N TRP A 61 3.55 -1.50 -2.70
CA TRP A 61 2.32 -2.28 -2.85
C TRP A 61 2.69 -3.68 -3.35
N PRO A 62 2.05 -4.77 -2.88
CA PRO A 62 0.86 -4.82 -2.03
C PRO A 62 1.14 -4.79 -0.51
N LEU A 63 2.39 -4.55 -0.10
CA LEU A 63 2.74 -4.52 1.33
C LEU A 63 1.93 -3.47 2.10
N VAL A 64 1.73 -2.29 1.51
CA VAL A 64 0.78 -1.28 1.97
C VAL A 64 -0.38 -1.23 0.98
N SER A 65 -1.60 -1.50 1.45
CA SER A 65 -2.81 -1.44 0.63
C SER A 65 -3.20 0.00 0.28
N ALA A 66 -4.08 0.19 -0.69
CA ALA A 66 -4.60 1.53 -1.02
C ALA A 66 -5.32 2.20 0.17
N ALA A 67 -6.01 1.41 0.99
CA ALA A 67 -6.66 1.90 2.19
C ALA A 67 -5.64 2.31 3.27
N GLY A 68 -4.60 1.49 3.48
CA GLY A 68 -3.52 1.79 4.43
C GLY A 68 -2.73 3.04 4.05
N ALA A 69 -2.39 3.18 2.75
CA ALA A 69 -1.71 4.36 2.23
C ALA A 69 -2.53 5.64 2.45
N ARG A 70 -3.85 5.60 2.19
CA ARG A 70 -4.75 6.74 2.43
C ARG A 70 -4.89 7.09 3.90
N ARG A 71 -4.99 6.10 4.80
CA ARG A 71 -5.09 6.32 6.24
C ARG A 71 -3.86 7.07 6.80
N GLN A 72 -2.68 6.78 6.25
CA GLN A 72 -1.41 7.39 6.69
C GLN A 72 -1.07 8.70 5.97
N LEU A 73 -1.85 9.11 4.97
CA LEU A 73 -1.51 10.22 4.08
C LEU A 73 -1.32 11.55 4.82
N GLU A 74 -2.19 11.88 5.76
CA GLU A 74 -2.12 13.15 6.49
C GLU A 74 -0.83 13.26 7.29
N GLN A 75 -0.49 12.23 8.07
CA GLN A 75 0.77 12.17 8.81
C GLN A 75 1.97 12.21 7.87
N LEU A 76 1.86 11.54 6.72
CA LEU A 76 2.92 11.51 5.73
C LEU A 76 3.17 12.89 5.11
N LEU A 77 2.13 13.66 4.83
CA LEU A 77 2.22 15.04 4.36
C LEU A 77 2.79 15.98 5.43
N LEU A 78 2.43 15.79 6.70
CA LEU A 78 3.01 16.54 7.83
C LEU A 78 4.52 16.32 7.93
N ASN A 79 4.98 15.07 7.91
CA ASN A 79 6.41 14.74 7.94
C ASN A 79 7.15 15.40 6.77
N VAL A 80 6.60 15.28 5.56
CA VAL A 80 7.15 15.94 4.36
C VAL A 80 7.25 17.46 4.52
N GLY A 81 6.24 18.09 5.14
CA GLY A 81 6.22 19.53 5.42
C GLY A 81 7.26 19.96 6.44
N GLN A 82 7.57 19.10 7.41
CA GLN A 82 8.59 19.32 8.44
C GLN A 82 10.01 18.97 7.97
N GLY A 83 10.16 18.36 6.79
CA GLY A 83 11.45 17.87 6.29
C GLY A 83 11.87 16.53 6.91
N GLU A 84 10.96 15.86 7.61
CA GLU A 84 11.18 14.55 8.22
C GLU A 84 11.01 13.40 7.20
N PRO A 85 11.62 12.23 7.45
CA PRO A 85 11.40 11.04 6.65
C PRO A 85 9.91 10.67 6.58
N ALA A 86 9.44 10.51 5.35
CA ALA A 86 8.06 10.16 5.03
C ALA A 86 8.02 8.75 4.46
N SER A 87 7.48 7.80 5.22
CA SER A 87 7.36 6.40 4.80
C SER A 87 6.06 5.81 5.33
N LEU A 88 5.43 5.00 4.49
CA LEU A 88 4.25 4.21 4.81
C LEU A 88 4.70 2.94 5.53
N THR A 89 3.96 2.59 6.57
CA THR A 89 4.16 1.35 7.31
C THR A 89 3.06 0.36 6.94
N ALA A 90 3.41 -0.92 6.78
CA ALA A 90 2.44 -1.98 6.46
C ALA A 90 1.42 -2.20 7.58
N PHE A 91 1.87 -2.05 8.84
CA PHE A 91 1.07 -2.24 10.05
C PHE A 91 1.29 -1.05 10.96
N CYS A 92 0.21 -0.42 11.41
CA CYS A 92 0.28 0.68 12.35
C CYS A 92 0.57 0.18 13.78
N ASN A 93 0.22 -1.07 14.09
CA ASN A 93 0.46 -1.67 15.40
C ASN A 93 0.62 -3.20 15.30
N VAL A 94 1.00 -3.82 16.42
CA VAL A 94 1.22 -5.27 16.53
C VAL A 94 -0.08 -6.06 16.32
N ALA A 95 -1.24 -5.51 16.68
CA ALA A 95 -2.52 -6.19 16.49
C ALA A 95 -2.84 -6.35 15.00
N GLU A 96 -2.60 -5.33 14.17
CA GLU A 96 -2.77 -5.41 12.71
C GLU A 96 -1.81 -6.46 12.09
N LEU A 97 -0.56 -6.53 12.57
CA LEU A 97 0.39 -7.56 12.16
C LEU A 97 -0.09 -8.98 12.53
N ALA A 98 -0.57 -9.15 13.76
CA ALA A 98 -1.09 -10.44 14.24
C ALA A 98 -2.31 -10.89 13.45
N GLN A 99 -3.25 -9.98 13.17
CA GLN A 99 -4.42 -10.25 12.34
C GLN A 99 -4.03 -10.63 10.91
N TRP A 100 -3.07 -9.92 10.31
CA TRP A 100 -2.55 -10.27 9.00
C TRP A 100 -1.92 -11.66 8.99
N TYR A 101 -1.15 -12.01 10.02
CA TYR A 101 -0.53 -13.33 10.16
C TYR A 101 -1.59 -14.43 10.22
N VAL A 102 -2.62 -14.27 11.05
CA VAL A 102 -3.74 -15.22 11.16
C VAL A 102 -4.46 -15.38 9.83
N ALA A 103 -4.80 -14.27 9.16
CA ALA A 103 -5.47 -14.30 7.85
C ALA A 103 -4.60 -14.95 6.75
N ARG A 104 -3.27 -14.85 6.87
CA ARG A 104 -2.33 -15.55 5.98
C ARG A 104 -2.33 -17.05 6.25
N GLU A 105 -2.20 -17.48 7.51
CA GLU A 105 -2.15 -18.89 7.87
C GLU A 105 -3.47 -19.62 7.57
N GLN A 106 -4.62 -18.95 7.66
CA GLN A 106 -5.90 -19.53 7.25
C GLN A 106 -5.93 -19.92 5.77
N ARG A 107 -5.32 -19.10 4.90
CA ARG A 107 -5.23 -19.33 3.45
C ARG A 107 -4.14 -20.32 3.06
N ASN A 108 -3.21 -20.61 3.96
CA ASN A 108 -2.13 -21.57 3.73
C ASN A 108 -2.70 -22.99 3.63
N SER A 109 -2.60 -23.64 2.47
CA SER A 109 -3.11 -25.01 2.28
C SER A 109 -2.20 -26.08 2.89
N ALA A 110 -0.95 -25.74 3.24
CA ALA A 110 0.02 -26.66 3.80
C ALA A 110 -0.11 -26.87 5.31
N THR A 111 -0.93 -26.07 6.00
CA THR A 111 -1.11 -26.15 7.45
C THR A 111 -2.37 -26.92 7.83
N SER A 112 -2.28 -27.70 8.91
CA SER A 112 -3.42 -28.49 9.41
C SER A 112 -4.52 -27.59 9.97
N ALA A 113 -5.76 -28.08 9.96
CA ALA A 113 -6.90 -27.35 10.53
C ALA A 113 -6.71 -27.04 12.02
N SER A 114 -6.07 -27.95 12.77
CA SER A 114 -5.74 -27.76 14.19
C SER A 114 -4.78 -26.58 14.41
N TYR A 115 -3.72 -26.49 13.59
CA TYR A 115 -2.76 -25.38 13.66
C TYR A 115 -3.42 -24.03 13.35
N LYS A 116 -4.32 -24.00 12.36
CA LYS A 116 -5.07 -22.79 12.00
C LYS A 116 -5.96 -22.31 13.15
N SER A 117 -6.67 -23.23 13.82
CA SER A 117 -7.51 -22.90 14.97
C SER A 117 -6.68 -22.35 16.13
N SER A 118 -5.52 -22.97 16.43
CA SER A 118 -4.63 -22.50 17.49
C SER A 118 -4.05 -21.11 17.21
N SER A 119 -3.73 -20.81 15.95
CA SER A 119 -3.22 -19.50 15.53
C SER A 119 -4.22 -18.37 15.78
N VAL A 120 -5.53 -18.63 15.63
CA VAL A 120 -6.59 -17.65 15.91
C VAL A 120 -6.69 -17.37 17.41
N SER A 121 -6.61 -18.41 18.24
CA SER A 121 -6.71 -18.30 19.70
C SER A 121 -5.57 -17.50 20.33
N LEU A 122 -4.40 -17.41 19.70
CA LEU A 122 -3.26 -16.64 20.20
C LEU A 122 -3.41 -15.13 20.01
N VAL A 123 -4.34 -14.69 19.17
CA VAL A 123 -4.56 -13.28 18.80
C VAL A 123 -5.88 -12.74 19.37
N SER A 124 -6.73 -13.63 19.91
CA SER A 124 -8.04 -13.30 20.52
C SER A 124 -7.89 -12.91 21.99
#